data_AF-A0A9W5KQD5-F1
#
_entry.id   AF-A0A9W5KQD5-F1
#
_cell.length_a   1.000
_cell.length_b   1.000
_cell.length_c   1.000
_cell.angle_alpha   90.00
_cell.angle_beta   90.00
_cell.angle_gamma   90.00
#
_symmetry.space_group_name_H-M   'P 1'
#
loop_
_entity.id
_entity.type
_entity.pdbx_description
1 polymer ?
#
loop_
_entity_poly.entity_id
_entity_poly.type
_entity_poly.pdbx_seq_one_letter_code
_entity_poly.pdbx_strand_id
1 'polypeptide(L)'
;MLTNFENIIDTNSFKTNMKFSEKNQKSKFLMHGPKFFDELRIYLIKNNKLGEYALPSSALATYILLHYKVNDLGRLPRDFKLSTIANESDIPYTTIHTGFQALLHSGLVREIFINGKIPVYEICNYARFNRTAKETKDNDGKLSYFR
;
A
#
# COMPACT_ATOMS: atom_id res chain seq x y z
N MET A 1 34.74 11.66 10.49
CA MET A 1 34.80 12.11 9.08
C MET A 1 33.69 11.40 8.33
N LEU A 2 32.76 12.17 7.77
CA LEU A 2 31.66 11.68 6.91
C LEU A 2 32.22 11.38 5.52
N THR A 3 31.99 10.17 5.01
CA THR A 3 32.20 9.86 3.58
C THR A 3 30.86 9.55 2.93
N ASN A 4 30.64 10.23 1.82
CA ASN A 4 29.41 10.31 1.05
C ASN A 4 29.00 8.95 0.47
N PHE A 5 27.76 8.52 0.72
CA PHE A 5 27.09 7.50 -0.07
C PHE A 5 26.41 8.16 -1.27
N GLU A 6 27.17 8.33 -2.35
CA GLU A 6 26.61 8.72 -3.64
C GLU A 6 25.82 7.55 -4.27
N ASN A 7 24.67 7.92 -4.82
CA ASN A 7 23.68 7.07 -5.45
C ASN A 7 24.26 6.21 -6.58
N ILE A 8 24.22 4.89 -6.41
CA ILE A 8 24.29 3.95 -7.54
C ILE A 8 22.90 3.34 -7.70
N ILE A 9 22.01 4.11 -8.36
CA ILE A 9 20.76 3.57 -8.90
C ILE A 9 21.13 2.92 -10.21
N ASP A 10 21.46 1.63 -10.15
CA ASP A 10 21.70 0.80 -11.31
C ASP A 10 20.37 0.62 -12.05
N THR A 11 20.14 1.49 -13.04
CA THR A 11 18.96 1.53 -13.90
C THR A 11 19.10 0.49 -14.99
N ASN A 12 19.07 -0.79 -14.60
CA ASN A 12 18.93 -1.87 -15.58
C ASN A 12 17.53 -1.78 -16.19
N SER A 13 17.43 -1.05 -17.32
CA SER A 13 16.20 -0.87 -18.06
C SER A 13 15.77 -2.24 -18.59
N PHE A 14 14.65 -2.75 -18.09
CA PHE A 14 13.99 -3.88 -18.72
C PHE A 14 13.57 -3.46 -20.14
N LYS A 15 14.18 -4.06 -21.16
CA LYS A 15 13.83 -3.84 -22.57
C LYS A 15 12.43 -4.37 -22.84
N THR A 16 11.42 -3.54 -22.59
CA THR A 16 10.08 -3.78 -23.08
C THR A 16 9.96 -3.17 -24.48
N ASN A 17 9.27 -3.84 -25.40
CA ASN A 17 8.96 -3.27 -26.72
C ASN A 17 7.92 -2.13 -26.66
N MET A 18 7.57 -1.67 -25.46
CA MET A 18 6.71 -0.52 -25.25
C MET A 18 7.52 0.77 -25.39
N LYS A 19 7.38 1.44 -26.54
CA LYS A 19 7.84 2.82 -26.70
C LYS A 19 6.89 3.74 -25.92
N PHE A 20 7.24 4.08 -24.69
CA PHE A 20 6.57 5.16 -23.97
C PHE A 20 6.90 6.49 -24.66
N SER A 21 5.98 7.01 -25.47
CA SER A 21 6.11 8.37 -25.99
C SER A 21 5.80 9.35 -24.85
N GLU A 22 6.68 10.32 -24.58
CA GLU A 22 6.50 11.41 -23.60
C GLU A 22 5.41 12.43 -23.98
N LYS A 23 4.36 11.99 -24.67
CA LYS A 23 3.14 12.78 -24.79
C LYS A 23 2.29 12.44 -23.58
N ASN A 24 2.24 13.36 -22.62
CA ASN A 24 1.24 13.39 -21.57
C ASN A 24 -0.16 13.54 -22.19
N GLN A 25 -0.65 12.51 -22.86
CA GLN A 25 -2.07 12.39 -23.19
C GLN A 25 -2.78 12.21 -21.86
N LYS A 26 -3.55 13.22 -21.46
CA LYS A 26 -4.49 13.08 -20.35
C LYS A 26 -5.34 11.83 -20.64
N SER A 27 -5.15 10.79 -19.84
CA SER A 27 -5.96 9.58 -19.94
C SER A 27 -7.43 9.99 -19.90
N LYS A 28 -8.17 9.69 -20.96
CA LYS A 28 -9.63 9.85 -20.98
C LYS A 28 -10.34 8.79 -20.13
N PHE A 29 -9.59 7.79 -19.65
CA PHE A 29 -10.12 6.70 -18.85
C PHE A 29 -10.01 7.06 -17.38
N LEU A 30 -11.17 7.18 -16.72
CA LEU A 30 -11.27 7.20 -15.28
C LEU A 30 -10.90 5.80 -14.79
N MET A 31 -9.65 5.61 -14.35
CA MET A 31 -9.21 4.32 -13.80
C MET A 31 -9.85 4.14 -12.43
N HIS A 32 -10.65 3.10 -12.28
CA HIS A 32 -11.26 2.73 -11.01
C HIS A 32 -10.43 1.61 -10.40
N GLY A 33 -9.81 1.86 -9.26
CA GLY A 33 -8.99 0.88 -8.54
C GLY A 33 -8.42 1.48 -7.26
N PRO A 34 -8.04 0.65 -6.29
CA PRO A 34 -7.38 1.15 -5.09
C PRO A 34 -6.04 1.77 -5.47
N LYS A 35 -5.70 2.89 -4.82
CA LYS A 35 -4.45 3.59 -5.09
C LYS A 35 -3.30 2.78 -4.50
N PHE A 36 -2.48 2.24 -5.38
CA PHE A 36 -1.24 1.58 -5.01
C PHE A 36 -0.12 2.62 -5.06
N PHE A 37 0.42 3.00 -3.90
CA PHE A 37 1.40 4.10 -3.82
C PHE A 37 2.76 3.68 -4.36
N ASP A 38 3.47 4.61 -4.99
CA ASP A 38 4.83 4.38 -5.49
C ASP A 38 5.80 3.98 -4.37
N GLU A 39 5.67 4.54 -3.16
CA GLU A 39 6.47 4.11 -2.02
C GLU A 39 6.21 2.65 -1.63
N LEU A 40 4.95 2.21 -1.65
CA LEU A 40 4.60 0.81 -1.40
C LEU A 40 5.08 -0.09 -2.52
N ARG A 41 4.95 0.34 -3.77
CA ARG A 41 5.52 -0.37 -4.92
C ARG A 41 7.04 -0.50 -4.81
N ILE A 42 7.75 0.55 -4.38
CA ILE A 42 9.19 0.52 -4.12
C ILE A 42 9.50 -0.48 -3.01
N TYR A 43 8.70 -0.49 -1.94
CA TYR A 43 8.84 -1.45 -0.84
C TYR A 43 8.65 -2.89 -1.32
N LEU A 44 7.61 -3.17 -2.11
CA LEU A 44 7.38 -4.49 -2.72
C LEU A 44 8.53 -4.92 -3.64
N ILE A 45 9.02 -4.03 -4.50
CA ILE A 45 10.11 -4.33 -5.46
C ILE A 45 11.43 -4.58 -4.72
N LYS A 46 11.71 -3.80 -3.67
CA LYS A 46 12.95 -3.89 -2.90
C LYS A 46 12.86 -4.86 -1.72
N ASN A 47 11.72 -5.51 -1.50
CA ASN A 47 11.50 -6.39 -0.34
C ASN A 47 12.61 -7.45 -0.19
N ASN A 48 13.02 -8.07 -1.30
CA ASN A 48 14.10 -9.07 -1.31
C ASN A 48 15.47 -8.52 -0.88
N LYS A 49 15.66 -7.20 -0.90
CA LYS A 49 16.90 -6.51 -0.47
C LYS A 49 16.86 -6.07 1.00
N LEU A 50 15.72 -6.24 1.68
CA LEU A 50 15.53 -5.81 3.07
C LEU A 50 16.04 -6.82 4.11
N GLY A 51 16.51 -8.00 3.69
CA GLY A 51 17.10 -9.00 4.57
C GLY A 51 16.11 -9.43 5.66
N GLU A 52 16.48 -9.25 6.93
CA GLU A 52 15.65 -9.57 8.09
C GLU A 52 14.37 -8.73 8.21
N TYR A 53 14.33 -7.56 7.56
CA TYR A 53 13.14 -6.70 7.50
C TYR A 53 12.24 -7.01 6.31
N ALA A 54 12.57 -8.02 5.50
CA ALA A 54 11.76 -8.43 4.38
C ALA A 54 10.45 -9.06 4.85
N LEU A 55 9.34 -8.62 4.27
CA LEU A 55 8.06 -9.27 4.51
C LEU A 55 8.01 -10.62 3.80
N PRO A 56 7.42 -11.66 4.43
CA PRO A 56 7.16 -12.91 3.74
C PRO A 56 6.13 -12.72 2.61
N SER A 57 6.14 -13.61 1.62
CA SER A 57 5.21 -13.55 0.48
C SER A 57 3.74 -13.52 0.89
N SER A 58 3.38 -14.22 1.98
CA SER A 58 2.04 -14.18 2.56
C SER A 58 1.65 -12.77 3.03
N ALA A 59 2.56 -12.05 3.68
CA ALA A 59 2.33 -10.68 4.12
C ALA A 59 2.20 -9.72 2.94
N LEU A 60 3.04 -9.87 1.91
CA LEU A 60 2.94 -9.06 0.69
C LEU A 60 1.58 -9.26 -0.01
N ALA A 61 1.15 -10.51 -0.17
CA ALA A 61 -0.14 -10.83 -0.77
C ALA A 61 -1.30 -10.26 0.05
N THR A 62 -1.32 -10.50 1.37
CA THR A 62 -2.33 -9.93 2.27
C THR A 62 -2.34 -8.41 2.22
N TYR A 63 -1.17 -7.78 2.18
CA TYR A 63 -1.06 -6.31 2.13
C TYR A 63 -1.66 -5.72 0.86
N ILE A 64 -1.40 -6.34 -0.29
CA ILE A 64 -2.02 -5.95 -1.56
C ILE A 64 -3.55 -6.08 -1.47
N LEU A 65 -4.06 -7.19 -0.93
CA LEU A 65 -5.50 -7.44 -0.82
C LEU A 65 -6.20 -6.47 0.13
N LEU A 66 -5.56 -6.06 1.22
CA LEU A 66 -6.11 -5.06 2.15
C LEU A 66 -6.36 -3.70 1.48
N HIS A 67 -5.58 -3.32 0.47
CA HIS A 67 -5.78 -2.05 -0.25
C HIS A 67 -7.14 -1.97 -0.95
N TYR A 68 -7.74 -3.11 -1.29
CA TYR A 68 -9.08 -3.18 -1.89
C TYR A 68 -10.20 -3.10 -0.85
N LYS A 69 -9.87 -3.17 0.45
CA LYS A 69 -10.85 -3.22 1.54
C LYS A 69 -10.85 -1.97 2.40
N VAL A 70 -9.78 -1.18 2.36
CA VAL A 70 -9.71 0.06 3.14
C VAL A 70 -10.51 1.19 2.49
N ASN A 71 -10.98 2.11 3.33
CA ASN A 71 -11.51 3.38 2.87
C ASN A 71 -10.39 4.36 2.48
N ASP A 72 -10.80 5.55 2.10
CA ASP A 72 -9.99 6.72 1.77
C ASP A 72 -8.87 7.07 2.76
N LEU A 73 -9.07 6.75 4.04
CA LEU A 73 -8.13 7.01 5.13
C LEU A 73 -7.22 5.80 5.44
N GLY A 74 -7.41 4.68 4.75
CA GLY A 74 -6.67 3.44 5.00
C GLY A 74 -7.28 2.57 6.07
N ARG A 75 -8.54 2.81 6.49
CA ARG A 75 -9.19 2.05 7.57
C ARG A 75 -10.03 0.92 7.01
N LEU A 76 -9.92 -0.26 7.59
CA LEU A 76 -10.79 -1.39 7.28
C LEU A 76 -12.21 -1.17 7.83
N PRO A 77 -13.23 -1.86 7.29
CA PRO A 77 -14.57 -1.87 7.84
C PRO A 77 -14.57 -2.36 9.30
N ARG A 78 -15.55 -1.90 10.09
CA ARG A 78 -15.65 -2.29 11.51
C ARG A 78 -15.92 -3.77 11.71
N ASP A 79 -16.66 -4.36 10.78
CA ASP A 79 -17.04 -5.76 10.72
C ASP A 79 -16.07 -6.58 9.83
N PHE A 80 -14.87 -6.06 9.58
CA PHE A 80 -13.87 -6.71 8.74
C PHE A 80 -13.49 -8.09 9.28
N LYS A 81 -13.48 -9.07 8.39
CA LYS A 81 -13.05 -10.44 8.67
C LYS A 81 -12.01 -10.87 7.64
N LEU A 82 -10.92 -11.46 8.12
CA LEU A 82 -9.87 -12.02 7.25
C LEU A 82 -10.39 -13.15 6.35
N SER A 83 -11.42 -13.87 6.80
CA SER A 83 -12.08 -14.91 5.99
C SER A 83 -12.68 -14.35 4.71
N THR A 84 -13.14 -13.09 4.71
CA THR A 84 -13.65 -12.44 3.50
C THR A 84 -12.56 -12.33 2.45
N ILE A 85 -11.34 -11.93 2.83
CA ILE A 85 -10.20 -11.85 1.91
C ILE A 85 -9.81 -13.25 1.41
N ALA A 86 -9.72 -14.23 2.31
CA ALA A 86 -9.36 -15.60 1.95
C ALA A 86 -10.32 -16.17 0.90
N ASN A 87 -11.63 -16.02 1.13
CA ASN A 87 -12.67 -16.53 0.23
C ASN A 87 -12.67 -15.83 -1.13
N GLU A 88 -12.49 -14.51 -1.17
CA GLU A 88 -12.50 -13.74 -2.42
C GLU A 88 -11.24 -13.91 -3.26
N SER A 89 -10.10 -14.19 -2.62
CA SER A 89 -8.81 -14.34 -3.31
C SER A 89 -8.43 -15.79 -3.63
N ASP A 90 -9.22 -16.76 -3.14
CA ASP A 90 -8.90 -18.20 -3.19
C ASP A 90 -7.53 -18.54 -2.55
N ILE A 91 -7.10 -17.72 -1.59
CA ILE A 91 -5.90 -17.95 -0.80
C ILE A 91 -6.30 -18.59 0.53
N PRO A 92 -5.63 -19.66 0.99
CA PRO A 92 -5.94 -20.28 2.26
C PRO A 92 -5.97 -19.29 3.42
N TYR A 93 -6.99 -19.42 4.28
CA TYR A 93 -7.17 -18.53 5.44
C TYR A 93 -5.92 -18.46 6.32
N THR A 94 -5.25 -19.59 6.54
CA THR A 94 -4.02 -19.66 7.33
C THR A 94 -2.92 -18.76 6.74
N THR A 95 -2.75 -18.77 5.41
CA THR A 95 -1.81 -17.90 4.71
C THR A 95 -2.16 -16.43 4.87
N ILE A 96 -3.43 -16.07 4.70
CA ILE A 96 -3.90 -14.69 4.91
C ILE A 96 -3.69 -14.25 6.36
N HIS A 97 -4.02 -15.10 7.31
CA HIS A 97 -3.89 -14.84 8.74
C HIS A 97 -2.42 -14.64 9.15
N THR A 98 -1.52 -15.55 8.76
CA THR A 98 -0.08 -15.40 9.03
C THR A 98 0.48 -14.15 8.35
N GLY A 99 0.05 -13.85 7.12
CA GLY A 99 0.42 -12.62 6.43
C GLY A 99 -0.04 -11.37 7.20
N PHE A 100 -1.29 -11.36 7.69
CA PHE A 100 -1.83 -10.26 8.47
C PHE A 100 -1.07 -10.04 9.79
N GLN A 101 -0.74 -11.12 10.51
CA GLN A 101 0.06 -11.05 11.72
C GLN A 101 1.45 -10.45 11.46
N ALA A 102 2.09 -10.81 10.36
CA ALA A 102 3.38 -10.23 9.97
C ALA A 102 3.27 -8.73 9.67
N LEU A 103 2.17 -8.26 9.07
CA LEU A 103 1.92 -6.83 8.83
C LEU A 103 1.67 -6.03 10.12
N LEU A 104 1.01 -6.64 11.10
CA LEU A 104 0.86 -6.06 12.44
C LEU A 104 2.23 -5.94 13.13
N HIS A 105 3.03 -7.00 13.07
CA HIS A 105 4.36 -7.02 13.67
C HIS A 105 5.31 -6.01 13.02
N SER A 106 5.25 -5.85 11.69
CA SER A 106 6.06 -4.87 10.97
C SER A 106 5.58 -3.42 11.10
N GLY A 107 4.44 -3.19 11.76
CA GLY A 107 3.83 -1.87 11.91
C GLY A 107 3.26 -1.27 10.62
N LEU A 108 3.06 -2.08 9.56
CA LEU A 108 2.40 -1.63 8.33
C LEU A 108 0.88 -1.61 8.45
N VAL A 109 0.34 -2.44 9.33
CA VAL A 109 -1.04 -2.40 9.78
C VAL A 109 -1.02 -2.19 11.30
N ARG A 110 -1.97 -1.42 11.81
CA ARG A 110 -2.15 -1.27 13.26
C ARG A 110 -3.60 -1.24 13.65
N GLU A 111 -3.88 -1.64 14.87
CA GLU A 111 -5.18 -1.44 15.50
C GLU A 111 -5.29 -0.01 16.04
N ILE A 112 -6.41 0.65 15.75
CA ILE A 112 -6.76 1.97 16.25
C ILE A 112 -8.15 1.94 16.87
N PHE A 113 -8.40 2.83 17.83
CA PHE A 113 -9.71 2.97 18.45
C PHE A 113 -10.44 4.20 17.91
N ILE A 114 -11.52 3.97 17.15
CA ILE A 114 -12.40 5.05 16.72
C ILE A 114 -13.26 5.48 17.92
N ASN A 115 -13.22 6.78 18.25
CA ASN A 115 -13.92 7.38 19.39
C ASN A 115 -13.61 6.69 20.73
N GLY A 116 -12.41 6.12 20.87
CA GLY A 116 -11.94 5.48 22.10
C GLY A 116 -12.65 4.17 22.48
N LYS A 117 -13.51 3.61 21.61
CA LYS A 117 -14.33 2.44 21.95
C LYS A 117 -14.31 1.32 20.92
N ILE A 118 -14.17 1.65 19.63
CA ILE A 118 -14.34 0.66 18.55
C ILE A 118 -12.96 0.37 17.94
N PRO A 119 -12.40 -0.85 18.14
CA PRO A 119 -11.16 -1.24 17.49
C PRO A 119 -11.40 -1.40 15.99
N VAL A 120 -10.51 -0.84 15.19
CA VAL A 120 -10.49 -0.94 13.73
C VAL A 120 -9.03 -1.03 13.29
N TYR A 121 -8.74 -1.84 12.28
CA TYR A 121 -7.41 -1.88 11.70
C TYR A 121 -7.24 -0.81 10.61
N GLU A 122 -6.07 -0.19 10.57
CA GLU A 122 -5.70 0.72 9.49
C GLU A 122 -4.33 0.38 8.90
N ILE A 123 -4.18 0.67 7.62
CA ILE A 123 -2.89 0.69 6.93
C ILE A 123 -2.17 1.98 7.33
N CYS A 124 -1.00 1.83 7.95
CA CYS A 124 -0.20 2.95 8.40
C CYS A 124 0.23 3.84 7.23
N ASN A 125 0.20 5.16 7.45
CA ASN A 125 0.57 6.19 6.48
C ASN A 125 -0.27 6.22 5.18
N TYR A 126 -1.33 5.42 5.06
CA TYR A 126 -2.16 5.38 3.86
C TYR A 126 -2.69 6.76 3.48
N ALA A 127 -3.35 7.47 4.41
CA ALA A 127 -3.87 8.81 4.16
C ALA A 127 -2.76 9.81 3.76
N ARG A 128 -1.56 9.68 4.35
CA ARG A 128 -0.40 10.53 3.99
C ARG A 128 0.00 10.31 2.54
N PHE A 129 0.10 9.06 2.10
CA PHE A 129 0.46 8.71 0.72
C PHE A 129 -0.69 8.94 -0.26
N ASN A 130 -1.93 8.97 0.23
CA ASN A 130 -3.12 9.21 -0.56
C ASN A 130 -3.32 10.68 -0.94
N ARG A 131 -2.75 11.62 -0.17
CA ARG A 131 -2.84 13.07 -0.46
C ARG A 131 -2.17 13.44 -1.77
N THR A 132 -2.81 14.35 -2.51
CA THR A 132 -2.18 15.03 -3.65
C THR A 132 -1.32 16.20 -3.15
N ALA A 133 -0.36 16.66 -3.95
CA ALA A 133 0.52 17.81 -3.59
C ALA A 133 -0.24 19.11 -3.28
N LYS A 134 -1.53 19.19 -3.63
CA LYS A 134 -2.42 20.34 -3.35
C LYS A 134 -3.20 20.21 -2.04
N GLU A 135 -3.23 19.03 -1.42
CA GLU A 135 -3.96 18.77 -0.17
C GLU A 135 -3.03 18.95 1.04
N THR A 136 -3.09 20.12 1.68
CA THR A 136 -2.40 20.43 2.94
C THR A 136 -2.97 19.65 4.13
N LYS A 137 -2.24 19.62 5.26
CA LYS A 137 -2.57 18.85 6.47
C LYS A 137 -3.98 19.10 7.05
N ASP A 138 -4.58 20.25 6.75
CA ASP A 138 -5.81 20.74 7.38
C ASP A 138 -7.11 20.39 6.62
N ASN A 139 -7.02 19.76 5.44
CA ASN A 139 -8.18 19.35 4.67
C ASN A 139 -8.40 17.83 4.75
N ASP A 140 -9.02 17.38 5.84
CA ASP A 140 -9.51 16.00 6.02
C ASP A 140 -10.82 15.73 5.25
N GLY A 141 -11.32 16.71 4.49
CA GLY A 141 -12.53 16.59 3.68
C GLY A 141 -12.25 15.92 2.34
N LYS A 142 -12.83 14.72 2.13
CA LYS A 142 -12.93 13.95 0.87
C LYS A 142 -11.75 14.18 -0.08
N LEU A 143 -10.72 13.34 0.08
CA LEU A 143 -9.57 13.25 -0.81
C LEU A 143 -10.06 13.15 -2.27
N SER A 144 -9.57 14.03 -3.14
CA SER A 144 -9.98 14.09 -4.54
C SER A 144 -9.11 13.15 -5.36
N TYR A 145 -9.63 11.97 -5.67
CA TYR A 145 -8.86 10.82 -6.19
C TYR A 145 -8.24 10.96 -7.57
N PHE A 146 -8.80 11.78 -8.46
CA PHE A 146 -8.23 12.06 -9.78
C PHE A 146 -8.68 13.44 -10.26
N ARG A 147 -7.75 14.36 -10.51
CA ARG A 147 -7.98 15.67 -11.14
C ARG A 147 -6.91 15.94 -12.18
#